data_AF-A0A924JD89-F1
#
_entry.id   AF-A0A924JD89-F1
#
_cell.length_a   1.000
_cell.length_b   1.000
_cell.length_c   1.000
_cell.angle_alpha   90.00
_cell.angle_beta   90.00
_cell.angle_gamma   90.00
#
_symmetry.space_group_name_H-M   'P 1'
#
loop_
_entity.id
_entity.type
_entity.pdbx_description
1 polymer ?
#
loop_
_entity_poly.entity_id
_entity_poly.type
_entity_poly.pdbx_seq_one_letter_code
_entity_poly.pdbx_strand_id
1 'polypeptide(L)' 'MKSSTIIGIILLVAGVALAAYGLNLQNSFESQVAGFLGSEDSGPETYIILGVIASIIGIILLVRKR' A
#
# COMPACT_ATOMS: atom_id res chain seq x y z
N MET A 1 22.34 7.18 -12.53
CA MET A 1 20.86 7.27 -12.43
C MET A 1 20.50 8.60 -11.79
N LYS A 2 19.49 9.34 -12.28
CA LYS A 2 19.04 10.58 -11.63
C LYS A 2 18.40 10.22 -10.27
N SER A 3 18.71 10.96 -9.21
CA SER A 3 18.31 10.65 -7.81
C SER A 3 16.80 10.36 -7.65
N SER A 4 15.97 11.10 -8.37
CA SER A 4 14.52 10.90 -8.47
C SER A 4 14.03 9.57 -9.03
N THR A 5 14.79 8.93 -9.91
CA THR A 5 14.42 7.62 -10.48
C THR A 5 14.58 6.55 -9.39
N ILE A 6 15.64 6.66 -8.58
CA ILE A 6 15.87 5.78 -7.43
C ILE A 6 14.75 5.97 -6.41
N ILE A 7 14.41 7.23 -6.07
CA ILE A 7 13.31 7.56 -5.17
C ILE A 7 11.96 7.00 -5.68
N GLY A 8 11.69 7.13 -6.99
CA GLY A 8 10.47 6.59 -7.60
C GLY A 8 10.38 5.06 -7.51
N ILE A 9 11.48 4.34 -7.72
CA ILE A 9 11.54 2.88 -7.56
C ILE A 9 11.29 2.48 -6.11
N ILE A 10 11.92 3.16 -5.14
CA ILE A 10 11.76 2.87 -3.72
C ILE A 10 10.30 3.09 -3.29
N LEU A 11 9.69 4.20 -3.70
CA LEU A 11 8.27 4.49 -3.43
C LEU A 11 7.33 3.46 -4.05
N LEU A 12 7.60 3.04 -5.28
CA LEU A 12 6.82 2.00 -5.96
C LEU A 12 6.87 0.69 -5.17
N VAL A 13 8.07 0.21 -4.84
CA VAL A 13 8.27 -1.07 -4.15
C VAL A 13 7.67 -1.02 -2.74
N ALA A 14 7.90 0.08 -2.00
CA ALA A 14 7.33 0.27 -0.67
C ALA A 14 5.80 0.35 -0.70
N GLY A 15 5.22 1.03 -1.70
CA GLY A 15 3.77 1.10 -1.88
C GLY A 15 3.14 -0.26 -2.17
N VAL A 16 3.73 -1.04 -3.07
CA VAL A 16 3.26 -2.40 -3.39
C VAL A 16 3.35 -3.31 -2.17
N ALA A 17 4.45 -3.24 -1.42
CA ALA A 17 4.62 -4.01 -0.18
C ALA A 17 3.59 -3.63 0.89
N LEU A 18 3.30 -2.34 1.07
CA LEU A 18 2.28 -1.87 2.01
C LEU A 18 0.87 -2.34 1.62
N ALA A 19 0.53 -2.25 0.33
CA ALA A 19 -0.77 -2.69 -0.16
C ALA A 19 -0.94 -4.21 0.01
N ALA A 20 0.09 -4.99 -0.32
CA ALA A 20 0.12 -6.43 -0.10
C ALA A 20 0.02 -6.78 1.39
N TYR A 21 0.69 -6.03 2.26
CA TYR A 21 0.59 -6.21 3.71
C TYR A 21 -0.83 -5.92 4.23
N GLY A 22 -1.45 -4.82 3.80
CA GLY A 22 -2.83 -4.49 4.16
C GLY A 22 -3.84 -5.55 3.70
N LEU A 23 -3.66 -6.10 2.48
CA LEU A 23 -4.48 -7.22 2.00
C LEU A 23 -4.27 -8.50 2.81
N ASN A 24 -3.05 -8.78 3.26
CA ASN A 24 -2.80 -9.92 4.16
C ASN A 24 -3.46 -9.70 5.54
N LEU A 25 -3.42 -8.47 6.05
CA LEU A 25 -4.08 -8.10 7.30
C LEU A 25 -5.60 -8.27 7.20
N GLN A 26 -6.20 -7.84 6.09
CA GLN A 26 -7.64 -7.97 5.83
C GLN A 26 -8.07 -9.44 5.72
N ASN A 27 -7.24 -10.28 5.10
CA ASN A 27 -7.49 -11.71 5.00
C ASN A 27 -7.17 -12.48 6.28
N SER A 28 -6.59 -11.84 7.29
CA SER A 28 -6.30 -12.49 8.57
C SER A 28 -7.58 -12.92 9.28
N PHE A 29 -7.48 -14.01 10.03
CA PHE A 29 -8.61 -14.56 10.78
C PHE A 29 -9.15 -13.55 11.81
N GLU A 30 -8.28 -12.71 12.40
CA GLU A 30 -8.68 -11.63 13.30
C GLU A 30 -9.57 -10.58 12.62
N SER A 31 -9.20 -10.13 11.41
CA SER A 31 -9.99 -9.12 10.69
C SER A 31 -11.36 -9.68 10.25
N GLN A 32 -11.42 -10.95 9.87
CA GLN A 32 -12.69 -11.63 9.58
C GLN A 32 -13.57 -11.80 10.82
N VAL A 33 -12.97 -12.14 11.96
CA VAL A 33 -13.68 -12.25 13.25
C VAL A 33 -14.17 -10.87 13.73
N ALA A 34 -13.35 -9.82 13.59
CA ALA A 34 -13.75 -8.45 13.93
C ALA A 34 -14.94 -7.97 13.09
N GLY A 35 -14.92 -8.23 11.78
CA GLY A 35 -16.03 -7.95 10.87
C GLY A 35 -17.29 -8.75 11.19
N PHE A 36 -17.16 -10.02 11.61
CA PHE A 36 -18.29 -10.84 12.04
C PHE A 36 -18.90 -10.38 13.38
N LEU A 37 -18.07 -9.85 14.28
CA LEU A 37 -18.49 -9.30 15.57
C LEU A 37 -19.01 -7.85 15.48
N GLY A 38 -19.02 -7.24 14.29
CA GLY A 38 -19.49 -5.87 14.06
C GLY A 38 -18.55 -4.77 14.56
N SER A 39 -17.32 -5.14 14.91
CA SER A 39 -16.23 -4.21 15.19
C SER A 39 -15.63 -3.76 13.86
N GLU A 40 -15.81 -2.50 13.49
CA GLU A 40 -15.10 -1.89 12.37
C GLU A 40 -13.59 -1.86 12.68
N ASP A 41 -12.85 -2.80 12.10
CA ASP A 41 -11.40 -2.76 12.11
C ASP A 41 -10.91 -2.00 10.87
N SER A 42 -10.72 -0.68 11.03
CA SER A 42 -10.28 0.22 9.94
C SER A 42 -8.78 0.09 9.60
N GLY A 43 -8.04 -0.75 10.34
CA GLY A 43 -6.60 -0.91 10.20
C GLY A 43 -6.18 -1.40 8.81
N PRO A 44 -6.64 -2.57 8.35
CA PRO A 44 -6.25 -3.16 7.07
C PRO A 44 -6.49 -2.25 5.86
N GLU A 45 -7.67 -1.63 5.79
CA GLU A 45 -8.07 -0.76 4.67
C GLU A 45 -7.17 0.46 4.55
N THR A 46 -6.76 1.04 5.69
CA THR A 46 -5.86 2.20 5.73
C THR A 46 -4.51 1.86 5.09
N TYR A 47 -3.93 0.69 5.40
CA TYR A 47 -2.66 0.25 4.81
C TYR A 47 -2.78 -0.02 3.30
N ILE A 48 -3.91 -0.56 2.85
CA ILE A 48 -4.18 -0.78 1.42
C ILE A 48 -4.23 0.56 0.68
N ILE A 49 -5.01 1.52 1.18
CA ILE A 49 -5.18 2.84 0.54
C ILE A 49 -3.84 3.59 0.48
N LEU A 50 -3.09 3.63 1.59
CA LEU A 50 -1.78 4.28 1.64
C LEU A 50 -0.77 3.62 0.70
N GLY A 51 -0.76 2.28 0.63
CA GLY A 51 0.09 1.52 -0.29
C GLY A 51 -0.21 1.81 -1.76
N VAL A 52 -1.49 1.89 -2.12
CA VAL A 52 -1.92 2.24 -3.48
C VAL A 52 -1.51 3.67 -3.85
N ILE A 53 -1.73 4.64 -2.96
CA ILE A 53 -1.33 6.04 -3.19
C ILE A 53 0.18 6.15 -3.37
N ALA A 54 0.98 5.53 -2.50
CA ALA A 54 2.44 5.52 -2.60
C ALA A 54 2.92 4.87 -3.92
N SER A 55 2.28 3.78 -4.34
CA SER A 55 2.58 3.12 -5.62
C SER A 55 2.31 4.04 -6.80
N ILE A 56 1.16 4.71 -6.83
CA ILE A 56 0.78 5.64 -7.90
C ILE A 56 1.77 6.80 -7.99
N ILE A 57 2.15 7.39 -6.85
CA ILE A 57 3.16 8.47 -6.80
C ILE A 57 4.50 7.97 -7.33
N GLY A 58 4.92 6.76 -6.95
CA GLY A 58 6.13 6.11 -7.47
C GLY A 58 6.11 5.96 -9.00
N ILE A 59 5.00 5.48 -9.57
CA ILE A 59 4.81 5.35 -11.02
C ILE A 59 4.89 6.73 -11.70
N ILE A 60 4.19 7.73 -11.17
CA ILE A 60 4.18 9.09 -11.76
C ILE A 60 5.59 9.67 -11.77
N LEU A 61 6.36 9.52 -10.70
CA LEU A 61 7.74 9.99 -10.63
C LEU A 61 8.66 9.26 -11.62
N LEU A 62 8.37 8.00 -11.96
CA LEU A 62 9.13 7.24 -12.95
C LEU A 62 8.75 7.60 -14.39
N VAL A 63 7.47 7.79 -14.67
CA VAL A 63 6.95 8.09 -16.02
C VAL A 63 7.20 9.55 -16.40
N ARG A 64 6.97 10.50 -15.47
CA ARG A 64 7.12 11.95 -15.73
C ARG A 64 8.58 12.40 -15.87
N LYS A 65 9.54 11.52 -15.62
CA LYS A 65 10.98 11.80 -15.71
C LYS A 65 11.71 11.13 -16.88
N ARG A 66 10.97 10.39 -17.72
CA ARG A 66 11.42 10.12 -19.09
C ARG A 66 11.21 11.37 -19.94
#